data_AF-A0A519PNT1-F1
#
_entry.id   AF-A0A519PNT1-F1
#
_cell.length_a   1.000
_cell.length_b   1.000
_cell.length_c   1.000
_cell.angle_alpha   90.00
_cell.angle_beta   90.00
_cell.angle_gamma   90.00
#
_symmetry.space_group_name_H-M   'P 1'
#
loop_
_entity.id
_entity.type
_entity.pdbx_description
1 polymer ?
#
loop_
_entity_poly.entity_id
_entity_poly.type
_entity_poly.pdbx_seq_one_letter_code
_entity_poly.pdbx_strand_id
1 'polypeptide(L)'
;MALDLKTATALALVLALTGTPAAWAADNAPASYEQTVAGMTRQDGLMPVFVDATGGRVLVQLPAASSDGVMARVIHHTAMRTGVGSAATGLDRAQIGAINILAFRRVGERVLAEFENPKYRAPNGSADEQAAARDAFVGSTVWAGDVVATAPDGSVLVDLSGFLTRDAMGIVQTLKGAGQGTLSPVADLTLVDAAATRSFPENLEMEARLTFAVSEPGPIISQIAPEPRLATFTVHHSFIQLPDAGYQTRDFDPRTGAFNTVVTDYSAPLDEAMVRRLANRFRLVKTDPAAARSTVVEPIVFYVDRA
;
A
#
# COMPACT_ATOMS: atom_id res chain seq x y z
N MET A 1 32.67 -58.59 78.29
CA MET A 1 32.45 -57.67 79.42
C MET A 1 32.37 -56.27 78.83
N ALA A 2 31.19 -55.64 78.90
CA ALA A 2 30.83 -54.20 78.77
C ALA A 2 31.56 -53.31 77.71
N LEU A 3 30.84 -52.74 76.71
CA LEU A 3 30.29 -51.35 76.66
C LEU A 3 31.39 -50.25 76.83
N ASP A 4 31.45 -49.12 76.12
CA ASP A 4 30.74 -48.47 75.01
C ASP A 4 31.44 -47.09 74.79
N LEU A 5 31.09 -46.43 73.68
CA LEU A 5 30.87 -44.97 73.56
C LEU A 5 31.97 -43.98 73.10
N LYS A 6 31.59 -43.31 72.00
CA LYS A 6 31.76 -41.88 71.61
C LYS A 6 32.76 -41.49 70.51
N THR A 7 32.15 -41.31 69.35
CA THR A 7 32.42 -40.47 68.19
C THR A 7 32.96 -39.06 68.50
N ALA A 8 33.94 -38.62 67.70
CA ALA A 8 34.40 -37.24 67.59
C ALA A 8 34.32 -36.77 66.13
N THR A 9 33.65 -35.64 65.93
CA THR A 9 33.33 -35.00 64.65
C THR A 9 34.47 -34.08 64.22
N ALA A 10 34.98 -34.22 62.98
CA ALA A 10 35.96 -33.30 62.40
C ALA A 10 35.29 -32.39 61.36
N LEU A 11 35.44 -31.08 61.55
CA LEU A 11 34.89 -29.99 60.74
C LEU A 11 35.88 -29.63 59.63
N ALA A 12 35.49 -29.75 58.36
CA ALA A 12 36.25 -29.26 57.21
C ALA A 12 35.48 -28.12 56.52
N LEU A 13 36.11 -26.94 56.49
CA LEU A 13 35.61 -25.71 55.89
C LEU A 13 35.94 -25.71 54.39
N VAL A 14 34.93 -25.79 53.51
CA VAL A 14 35.07 -25.61 52.06
C VAL A 14 34.67 -24.17 51.70
N LEU A 15 35.65 -23.40 51.20
CA LEU A 15 35.45 -22.05 50.68
C LEU A 15 34.95 -22.16 49.23
N ALA A 16 33.67 -21.87 48.98
CA ALA A 16 33.10 -21.83 47.63
C ALA A 16 33.33 -20.45 47.00
N LEU A 17 34.17 -20.39 45.96
CA LEU A 17 34.29 -19.23 45.05
C LEU A 17 33.09 -19.21 44.10
N THR A 18 32.10 -18.36 44.38
CA THR A 18 31.01 -18.06 43.45
C THR A 18 31.46 -16.98 42.47
N GLY A 19 32.04 -17.38 41.34
CA GLY A 19 32.22 -16.50 40.19
C GLY A 19 30.88 -16.34 39.46
N THR A 20 30.33 -15.13 39.43
CA THR A 20 29.19 -14.80 38.57
C THR A 20 29.68 -14.64 37.13
N PRO A 21 29.11 -15.35 36.13
CA PRO A 21 29.39 -15.02 34.74
C PRO A 21 28.66 -13.73 34.41
N ALA A 22 29.41 -12.66 34.13
CA ALA A 22 28.87 -11.47 33.50
C ALA A 22 28.48 -11.82 32.06
N ALA A 23 27.19 -12.15 31.87
CA ALA A 23 26.62 -12.31 30.54
C ALA A 23 26.65 -10.95 29.82
N TRP A 24 27.42 -10.87 28.74
CA TRP A 24 27.28 -9.81 27.74
C TRP A 24 25.96 -10.04 27.01
N ALA A 25 24.87 -9.51 27.56
CA ALA A 25 23.67 -9.28 26.78
C ALA A 25 23.99 -8.09 25.87
N ALA A 26 24.22 -8.34 24.58
CA ALA A 26 24.10 -7.28 23.59
C ALA A 26 22.66 -6.78 23.65
N ASP A 27 22.47 -5.51 24.01
CA ASP A 27 21.21 -4.79 23.90
C ASP A 27 20.81 -4.74 22.41
N ASN A 28 20.13 -5.79 21.94
CA ASN A 28 19.32 -5.73 20.72
C ASN A 28 17.95 -5.15 21.07
N ALA A 29 17.95 -3.98 21.73
CA ALA A 29 16.74 -3.18 21.82
C ALA A 29 16.42 -2.65 20.41
N PRO A 30 15.16 -2.72 19.95
CA PRO A 30 14.78 -2.13 18.67
C PRO A 30 15.17 -0.65 18.64
N ALA A 31 15.66 -0.19 17.48
CA ALA A 31 16.07 1.20 17.32
C ALA A 31 14.93 2.15 17.71
N SER A 32 15.25 3.20 18.46
CA SER A 32 14.27 4.26 18.77
C SER A 32 13.77 4.94 17.50
N TYR A 33 12.60 5.56 17.57
CA TYR A 33 12.03 6.32 16.46
C TYR A 33 13.02 7.35 15.90
N GLU A 34 13.68 8.11 16.79
CA GLU A 34 14.64 9.15 16.45
C GLU A 34 15.89 8.58 15.76
N GLN A 35 16.37 7.40 16.19
CA GLN A 35 17.48 6.71 15.54
C GLN A 35 17.09 6.20 14.15
N THR A 36 15.88 5.67 14.00
CA THR A 36 15.39 5.10 12.72
C THR A 36 15.26 6.15 11.63
N VAL A 37 14.85 7.38 11.98
CA VAL A 37 14.70 8.48 11.00
C VAL A 37 15.94 9.37 10.89
N ALA A 38 16.99 9.11 11.67
CA ALA A 38 18.19 9.92 11.67
C ALA A 38 18.83 9.98 10.28
N GLY A 39 19.08 11.19 9.78
CA GLY A 39 19.67 11.43 8.46
C GLY A 39 18.69 11.30 7.28
N MET A 40 17.42 10.94 7.52
CA MET A 40 16.38 10.94 6.50
C MET A 40 15.75 12.33 6.34
N THR A 41 15.28 12.65 5.14
CA THR A 41 14.54 13.88 4.88
C THR A 41 13.06 13.67 5.16
N ARG A 42 12.52 14.35 6.18
CA ARG A 42 11.08 14.36 6.46
C ARG A 42 10.34 15.22 5.43
N GLN A 43 9.25 14.70 4.88
CA GLN A 43 8.28 15.45 4.09
C GLN A 43 6.88 15.26 4.69
N ASP A 44 6.23 16.35 5.06
CA ASP A 44 4.84 16.34 5.53
C ASP A 44 3.86 16.46 4.33
N GLY A 45 2.59 16.10 4.54
CA GLY A 45 1.55 16.08 3.50
C GLY A 45 0.40 15.16 3.90
N LEU A 46 -0.17 14.42 2.93
CA LEU A 46 -1.24 13.44 3.14
C LEU A 46 -0.91 12.46 4.28
N MET A 47 0.34 12.01 4.32
CA MET A 47 0.94 11.28 5.43
C MET A 47 2.43 11.66 5.52
N PRO A 48 3.01 11.82 6.72
CA PRO A 48 4.44 12.11 6.84
C PRO A 48 5.28 10.96 6.29
N VAL A 49 6.31 11.30 5.52
CA VAL A 49 7.28 10.35 4.98
C VAL A 49 8.70 10.75 5.33
N PHE A 50 9.57 9.75 5.49
CA PHE A 50 11.00 9.93 5.74
C PHE A 50 11.77 9.30 4.59
N VAL A 51 12.46 10.14 3.82
CA VAL A 51 13.12 9.78 2.57
C VAL A 51 14.62 9.59 2.81
N ASP A 52 15.10 8.38 2.55
CA ASP A 52 16.51 8.01 2.53
C ASP A 52 16.95 7.88 1.07
N ALA A 53 17.32 9.00 0.45
CA ALA A 53 17.73 9.04 -0.95
C ALA A 53 19.04 8.28 -1.22
N THR A 54 19.93 8.17 -0.21
CA THR A 54 21.20 7.46 -0.33
C THR A 54 21.02 5.95 -0.18
N GLY A 55 20.19 5.51 0.76
CA GLY A 55 19.87 4.11 0.99
C GLY A 55 18.75 3.55 0.10
N GLY A 56 18.06 4.41 -0.67
CA GLY A 56 16.98 4.00 -1.57
C GLY A 56 15.72 3.51 -0.84
N ARG A 57 15.41 4.11 0.31
CA ARG A 57 14.27 3.72 1.15
C ARG A 57 13.32 4.89 1.41
N VAL A 58 12.04 4.56 1.57
CA VAL A 58 11.01 5.52 1.96
C VAL A 58 10.19 4.92 3.10
N LEU A 59 10.30 5.54 4.27
CA LEU A 59 9.46 5.19 5.42
C LEU A 59 8.20 6.05 5.40
N VAL A 60 7.06 5.44 5.69
CA VAL A 60 5.79 6.13 5.89
C VAL A 60 5.41 6.07 7.37
N GLN A 61 4.96 7.20 7.90
CA GLN A 61 4.37 7.28 9.24
C GLN A 61 2.87 7.08 9.17
N LEU A 62 2.39 5.97 9.73
CA LEU A 62 0.97 5.64 9.81
C LEU A 62 0.47 5.94 11.23
N PRO A 63 -0.75 6.49 11.39
CA PRO A 63 -1.31 6.76 12.71
C PRO A 63 -1.55 5.45 13.49
N ALA A 64 -1.79 5.55 14.79
CA ALA A 64 -2.17 4.40 15.59
C ALA A 64 -3.41 3.68 15.00
N ALA A 65 -3.45 2.36 15.13
CA ALA A 65 -4.56 1.57 14.61
C ALA A 65 -5.87 1.89 15.36
N SER A 66 -6.96 1.98 14.61
CA SER A 66 -8.32 2.03 15.16
C SER A 66 -8.69 0.69 15.81
N SER A 67 -9.85 0.62 16.47
CA SER A 67 -10.31 -0.61 17.13
C SER A 67 -10.49 -1.81 16.20
N ASP A 68 -10.74 -1.57 14.91
CA ASP A 68 -10.81 -2.60 13.87
C ASP A 68 -9.44 -2.95 13.27
N GLY A 69 -8.36 -2.33 13.74
CA GLY A 69 -6.99 -2.51 13.24
C GLY A 69 -6.63 -1.62 12.05
N VAL A 70 -7.56 -0.86 11.46
CA VAL A 70 -7.26 0.02 10.33
C VAL A 70 -6.55 1.27 10.81
N MET A 71 -5.45 1.59 10.14
CA MET A 71 -4.60 2.74 10.44
C MET A 71 -4.92 3.90 9.49
N ALA A 72 -4.96 3.62 8.19
CA ALA A 72 -5.25 4.63 7.18
C ALA A 72 -5.95 4.01 5.96
N ARG A 73 -6.70 4.85 5.23
CA ARG A 73 -7.28 4.51 3.93
C ARG A 73 -6.98 5.61 2.92
N VAL A 74 -6.57 5.21 1.73
CA VAL A 74 -6.27 6.10 0.60
C VAL A 74 -6.76 5.48 -0.69
N ILE A 75 -7.01 6.30 -1.70
CA ILE A 75 -7.12 5.81 -3.08
C ILE A 75 -5.69 5.57 -3.57
N HIS A 76 -5.38 4.35 -3.96
CA HIS A 76 -4.10 3.99 -4.57
C HIS A 76 -4.31 3.70 -6.05
N HIS A 77 -3.51 4.32 -6.89
CA HIS A 77 -3.38 3.89 -8.27
C HIS A 77 -1.94 3.92 -8.73
N THR A 78 -1.67 3.17 -9.80
CA THR A 78 -0.37 3.12 -10.44
C THR A 78 -0.44 3.65 -11.85
N ALA A 79 0.69 4.13 -12.37
CA ALA A 79 0.84 4.46 -13.77
C ALA A 79 2.22 4.07 -14.29
N MET A 80 2.30 3.73 -15.57
CA MET A 80 3.57 3.48 -16.24
C MET A 80 4.26 4.83 -16.53
N ARG A 81 5.34 5.17 -15.80
CA ARG A 81 6.13 6.37 -16.13
C ARG A 81 6.94 6.18 -17.40
N THR A 82 7.40 4.96 -17.65
CA THR A 82 8.01 4.51 -18.90
C THR A 82 7.12 3.47 -19.57
N GLY A 83 7.16 3.33 -20.89
CA GLY A 83 6.47 2.24 -21.60
C GLY A 83 7.43 1.37 -22.41
N VAL A 84 6.90 0.31 -23.02
CA VAL A 84 7.65 -0.55 -23.96
C VAL A 84 7.97 0.19 -25.27
N GLY A 85 7.16 1.19 -25.64
CA GLY A 85 7.27 1.86 -26.94
C GLY A 85 6.60 1.09 -28.07
N SER A 86 5.68 0.17 -27.74
CA SER A 86 4.86 -0.56 -28.71
C SER A 86 3.45 -0.76 -28.16
N ALA A 87 2.45 -0.26 -28.88
CA ALA A 87 1.05 -0.44 -28.52
C ALA A 87 0.62 -1.93 -28.49
N ALA A 88 1.34 -2.80 -29.21
CA ALA A 88 1.04 -4.23 -29.27
C ALA A 88 1.24 -4.95 -27.92
N THR A 89 2.02 -4.39 -26.99
CA THR A 89 2.19 -4.96 -25.65
C THR A 89 1.19 -4.42 -24.63
N GLY A 90 0.49 -3.31 -24.92
CA GLY A 90 -0.42 -2.69 -23.96
C GLY A 90 0.26 -2.26 -22.65
N LEU A 91 1.50 -1.77 -22.75
CA LEU A 91 2.33 -1.23 -21.66
C LEU A 91 2.92 0.11 -22.13
N ASP A 92 2.03 1.06 -22.33
CA ASP A 92 2.36 2.38 -22.86
C ASP A 92 2.77 3.36 -21.75
N ARG A 93 3.54 4.38 -22.11
CA ARG A 93 3.82 5.50 -21.21
C ARG A 93 2.49 6.14 -20.80
N ALA A 94 2.38 6.54 -19.53
CA ALA A 94 1.19 7.11 -18.91
C ALA A 94 -0.03 6.18 -18.85
N GLN A 95 0.14 4.88 -19.14
CA GLN A 95 -0.92 3.92 -18.92
C GLN A 95 -1.27 3.83 -17.44
N ILE A 96 -2.55 4.08 -17.14
CA ILE A 96 -3.11 4.01 -15.79
C ILE A 96 -3.41 2.54 -15.48
N GLY A 97 -2.96 2.09 -14.31
CA GLY A 97 -3.24 0.77 -13.76
C GLY A 97 -4.56 0.70 -13.01
N ALA A 98 -4.68 -0.30 -12.14
CA ALA A 98 -5.86 -0.43 -11.29
C ALA A 98 -5.94 0.72 -10.28
N ILE A 99 -7.15 1.22 -10.03
CA ILE A 99 -7.47 2.20 -9.00
C ILE A 99 -8.20 1.45 -7.88
N ASN A 100 -7.64 1.44 -6.68
CA ASN A 100 -8.17 0.68 -5.54
C ASN A 100 -8.29 1.58 -4.32
N ILE A 101 -9.18 1.23 -3.40
CA ILE A 101 -9.12 1.73 -2.03
C ILE A 101 -8.10 0.86 -1.31
N LEU A 102 -7.00 1.45 -0.86
CA LEU A 102 -5.94 0.79 -0.11
C LEU A 102 -6.11 1.10 1.38
N ALA A 103 -6.28 0.06 2.20
CA ALA A 103 -6.28 0.16 3.64
C ALA A 103 -4.95 -0.36 4.21
N PHE A 104 -4.33 0.41 5.09
CA PHE A 104 -3.24 -0.05 5.93
C PHE A 104 -3.80 -0.58 7.24
N ARG A 105 -3.52 -1.84 7.57
CA ARG A 105 -4.06 -2.52 8.75
C ARG A 105 -2.94 -3.06 9.63
N ARG A 106 -3.00 -2.80 10.93
CA ARG A 106 -2.08 -3.40 11.90
C ARG A 106 -2.50 -4.83 12.22
N VAL A 107 -1.57 -5.77 12.08
CA VAL A 107 -1.73 -7.17 12.52
C VAL A 107 -0.46 -7.61 13.23
N GLY A 108 -0.52 -7.70 14.56
CA GLY A 108 0.65 -8.00 15.39
C GLY A 108 1.73 -6.93 15.26
N GLU A 109 2.95 -7.33 14.91
CA GLU A 109 4.10 -6.43 14.69
C GLU A 109 4.21 -5.93 13.24
N ARG A 110 3.24 -6.28 12.39
CA ARG A 110 3.26 -5.98 10.96
C ARG A 110 2.12 -5.05 10.56
N VAL A 111 2.33 -4.35 9.46
CA VAL A 111 1.29 -3.61 8.75
C VAL A 111 1.03 -4.30 7.42
N LEU A 112 -0.24 -4.61 7.18
CA LEU A 112 -0.74 -5.11 5.91
C LEU A 112 -1.21 -3.94 5.06
N ALA A 113 -1.03 -4.04 3.75
CA ALA A 113 -1.72 -3.20 2.79
C ALA A 113 -2.74 -4.06 2.04
N GLU A 114 -4.01 -3.66 2.10
CA GLU A 114 -5.15 -4.44 1.63
C GLU A 114 -5.98 -3.62 0.64
N PHE A 115 -6.35 -4.22 -0.49
CA PHE A 115 -7.37 -3.61 -1.35
C PHE A 115 -8.77 -3.91 -0.79
N GLU A 116 -9.53 -2.86 -0.51
CA GLU A 116 -10.93 -2.98 -0.13
C GLU A 116 -11.82 -3.16 -1.38
N ASN A 117 -12.91 -3.90 -1.21
CA ASN A 117 -13.85 -4.17 -2.29
C ASN A 117 -15.10 -3.27 -2.16
N PRO A 118 -15.22 -2.18 -2.93
CA PRO A 118 -16.36 -1.27 -2.84
C PRO A 118 -17.62 -1.79 -3.56
N LYS A 119 -17.54 -2.93 -4.25
CA LYS A 119 -18.60 -3.45 -5.11
C LYS A 119 -19.74 -4.06 -4.31
N TYR A 120 -19.43 -4.82 -3.26
CA TYR A 120 -20.41 -5.52 -2.43
C TYR A 120 -20.52 -4.80 -1.09
N ARG A 121 -21.72 -4.30 -0.77
CA ARG A 121 -21.91 -3.39 0.36
C ARG A 121 -23.34 -3.40 0.88
N ALA A 122 -23.56 -2.86 2.06
CA ALA A 122 -24.88 -2.69 2.66
C ALA A 122 -25.05 -1.25 3.23
N PRO A 123 -25.02 -0.21 2.38
CA PRO A 123 -24.94 1.19 2.82
C PRO A 123 -26.08 1.65 3.74
N ASN A 124 -27.26 1.03 3.66
CA ASN A 124 -28.41 1.35 4.51
C ASN A 124 -28.62 0.33 5.64
N GLY A 125 -27.76 -0.69 5.74
CA GLY A 125 -27.80 -1.69 6.79
C GLY A 125 -27.20 -1.19 8.10
N SER A 126 -27.50 -1.90 9.18
CA SER A 126 -26.82 -1.80 10.47
C SER A 126 -25.29 -2.02 10.35
N ALA A 127 -24.55 -1.68 11.41
CA ALA A 127 -23.10 -1.91 11.44
C ALA A 127 -22.74 -3.40 11.22
N ASP A 128 -23.55 -4.31 11.76
CA ASP A 128 -23.37 -5.75 11.60
C ASP A 128 -23.68 -6.22 10.17
N GLU A 129 -24.72 -5.69 9.53
CA GLU A 129 -25.01 -6.00 8.12
C GLU A 129 -23.92 -5.46 7.18
N GLN A 130 -23.39 -4.27 7.47
CA GLN A 130 -22.24 -3.72 6.75
C GLN A 130 -20.99 -4.57 6.93
N ALA A 131 -20.73 -5.07 8.14
CA ALA A 131 -19.62 -5.99 8.40
C ALA A 131 -19.83 -7.31 7.66
N ALA A 132 -21.00 -7.93 7.77
CA ALA A 132 -21.34 -9.17 7.08
C ALA A 132 -21.20 -9.04 5.55
N ALA A 133 -21.65 -7.93 4.97
CA ALA A 133 -21.50 -7.66 3.54
C ALA A 133 -20.02 -7.49 3.13
N ARG A 134 -19.16 -6.95 3.99
CA ARG A 134 -17.71 -6.87 3.72
C ARG A 134 -17.03 -8.23 3.87
N ASP A 135 -17.34 -8.95 4.94
CA ASP A 135 -16.65 -10.18 5.33
C ASP A 135 -17.09 -11.41 4.52
N ALA A 136 -18.24 -11.33 3.84
CA ALA A 136 -18.73 -12.38 2.95
C ALA A 136 -17.95 -12.50 1.63
N PHE A 137 -17.04 -11.56 1.33
CA PHE A 137 -16.26 -11.55 0.09
C PHE A 137 -14.77 -11.60 0.37
N VAL A 138 -14.04 -12.23 -0.56
CA VAL A 138 -12.59 -12.35 -0.46
C VAL A 138 -11.93 -10.96 -0.54
N GLY A 139 -11.09 -10.66 0.45
CA GLY A 139 -10.21 -9.50 0.45
C GLY A 139 -8.93 -9.74 -0.37
N SER A 140 -8.09 -8.72 -0.47
CA SER A 140 -6.79 -8.84 -1.13
C SER A 140 -5.71 -8.16 -0.31
N THR A 141 -4.99 -8.92 0.52
CA THR A 141 -3.75 -8.47 1.14
C THR A 141 -2.66 -8.49 0.08
N VAL A 142 -2.21 -7.31 -0.33
CA VAL A 142 -1.28 -7.16 -1.46
C VAL A 142 0.17 -6.93 -1.03
N TRP A 143 0.38 -6.69 0.27
CA TRP A 143 1.70 -6.51 0.86
C TRP A 143 1.64 -6.60 2.39
N ALA A 144 2.77 -6.92 3.01
CA ALA A 144 2.98 -6.85 4.45
C ALA A 144 4.39 -6.32 4.73
N GLY A 145 4.52 -5.38 5.65
CA GLY A 145 5.79 -4.83 6.12
C GLY A 145 5.88 -4.84 7.64
N ASP A 146 7.10 -4.84 8.16
CA ASP A 146 7.33 -4.79 9.59
C ASP A 146 7.31 -3.36 10.09
N VAL A 147 6.87 -3.19 11.34
CA VAL A 147 6.94 -1.89 12.00
C VAL A 147 8.37 -1.66 12.46
N VAL A 148 9.04 -0.67 11.86
CA VAL A 148 10.47 -0.42 12.09
C VAL A 148 10.72 0.47 13.31
N ALA A 149 9.72 1.27 13.71
CA ALA A 149 9.72 2.01 14.97
C ALA A 149 8.30 2.48 15.33
N THR A 150 8.09 2.85 16.60
CA THR A 150 6.85 3.49 17.08
C THR A 150 7.20 4.85 17.69
N ALA A 151 6.49 5.89 17.28
CA ALA A 151 6.65 7.24 17.79
C ALA A 151 5.96 7.39 19.16
N PRO A 152 6.31 8.43 19.96
CA PRO A 152 5.69 8.66 21.27
C PRO A 152 4.16 8.86 21.25
N ASP A 153 3.61 9.33 20.12
CA ASP A 153 2.16 9.53 19.92
C ASP A 153 1.42 8.24 19.51
N GLY A 154 2.13 7.10 19.41
CA GLY A 154 1.59 5.81 19.01
C GLY A 154 1.51 5.59 17.51
N SER A 155 1.87 6.57 16.68
CA SER A 155 2.06 6.36 15.24
C SER A 155 3.29 5.47 14.98
N VAL A 156 3.33 4.83 13.82
CA VAL A 156 4.32 3.80 13.51
C VAL A 156 5.01 4.10 12.19
N LEU A 157 6.29 3.75 12.12
CA LEU A 157 7.06 3.81 10.89
C LEU A 157 7.05 2.44 10.21
N VAL A 158 6.83 2.45 8.91
CA VAL A 158 6.90 1.25 8.07
C VAL A 158 7.69 1.58 6.81
N ASP A 159 8.62 0.71 6.42
CA ASP A 159 9.33 0.81 5.15
C ASP A 159 8.41 0.38 3.99
N LEU A 160 7.99 1.33 3.16
CA LEU A 160 7.06 1.07 2.07
C LEU A 160 7.76 0.56 0.80
N SER A 161 9.09 0.41 0.82
CA SER A 161 9.87 0.08 -0.38
C SER A 161 9.45 -1.24 -1.01
N GLY A 162 9.17 -2.26 -0.19
CA GLY A 162 8.68 -3.55 -0.68
C GLY A 162 7.27 -3.51 -1.28
N PHE A 163 6.45 -2.51 -0.93
CA PHE A 163 5.13 -2.33 -1.54
C PHE A 163 5.25 -1.71 -2.93
N LEU A 164 6.14 -0.72 -3.06
CA LEU A 164 6.38 0.05 -4.29
C LEU A 164 7.07 -0.80 -5.37
N THR A 165 7.90 -1.77 -4.97
CA THR A 165 8.65 -2.63 -5.91
C THR A 165 7.89 -3.86 -6.41
N ARG A 166 6.61 -4.02 -6.04
CA ARG A 166 5.76 -5.10 -6.57
C ARG A 166 5.42 -4.85 -8.03
N ASP A 167 5.15 -5.94 -8.77
CA ASP A 167 4.58 -5.84 -10.12
C ASP A 167 3.08 -5.45 -10.07
N ALA A 168 2.80 -4.22 -9.65
CA ALA A 168 1.45 -3.69 -9.49
C ALA A 168 0.76 -3.40 -10.84
N MET A 169 1.54 -3.25 -11.91
CA MET A 169 1.03 -3.05 -13.28
C MET A 169 0.80 -4.36 -14.04
N GLY A 170 1.16 -5.52 -13.46
CA GLY A 170 1.02 -6.82 -14.12
C GLY A 170 1.91 -6.97 -15.35
N ILE A 171 3.09 -6.35 -15.34
CA ILE A 171 4.07 -6.33 -16.44
C ILE A 171 4.46 -7.74 -16.85
N VAL A 172 4.72 -8.62 -15.87
CA VAL A 172 5.14 -10.01 -16.12
C VAL A 172 4.09 -10.75 -16.93
N GLN A 173 2.83 -10.70 -16.49
CA GLN A 173 1.74 -11.42 -17.17
C GLN A 173 1.40 -10.77 -18.51
N THR A 174 1.43 -9.45 -18.58
CA THR A 174 1.12 -8.71 -19.82
C THR A 174 2.11 -9.03 -20.92
N LEU A 175 3.42 -8.95 -20.64
CA LEU A 175 4.46 -9.25 -21.62
C LEU A 175 4.52 -10.73 -22.00
N LYS A 176 4.30 -11.63 -21.03
CA LYS A 176 4.17 -13.06 -21.31
C LYS A 176 2.99 -13.34 -22.24
N GLY A 177 1.82 -12.75 -21.96
CA GLY A 177 0.62 -12.87 -22.78
C GLY A 177 0.79 -12.29 -24.19
N ALA A 178 1.62 -11.26 -24.34
CA ALA A 178 2.02 -10.68 -25.62
C ALA A 178 3.15 -11.45 -26.34
N GLY A 179 3.56 -12.61 -25.83
CA GLY A 179 4.60 -13.44 -26.46
C GLY A 179 6.01 -12.83 -26.40
N GLN A 180 6.29 -12.03 -25.37
CA GLN A 180 7.59 -11.35 -25.21
C GLN A 180 8.58 -12.09 -24.32
N GLY A 181 8.36 -13.39 -24.09
CA GLY A 181 9.18 -14.24 -23.25
C GLY A 181 8.59 -14.47 -21.86
N THR A 182 9.34 -15.16 -21.01
CA THR A 182 8.98 -15.29 -19.59
C THR A 182 9.82 -14.33 -18.76
N LEU A 183 9.15 -13.59 -17.88
CA LEU A 183 9.77 -12.54 -17.07
C LEU A 183 9.86 -12.97 -15.62
N SER A 184 10.99 -12.71 -14.98
CA SER A 184 11.18 -12.87 -13.53
C SER A 184 11.80 -11.60 -12.94
N PRO A 185 11.31 -11.11 -11.78
CA PRO A 185 11.89 -9.94 -11.12
C PRO A 185 13.36 -10.18 -10.78
N VAL A 186 14.20 -9.16 -10.97
CA VAL A 186 15.59 -9.14 -10.52
C VAL A 186 15.68 -8.21 -9.32
N ALA A 187 15.74 -8.79 -8.12
CA ALA A 187 15.66 -8.06 -6.85
C ALA A 187 16.72 -6.95 -6.76
N ASP A 188 17.98 -7.26 -7.07
CA ASP A 188 19.11 -6.32 -6.98
C ASP A 188 19.02 -5.14 -7.96
N LEU A 189 18.20 -5.27 -9.01
CA LEU A 189 17.98 -4.23 -10.03
C LEU A 189 16.58 -3.58 -9.90
N THR A 190 15.86 -3.91 -8.84
CA THR A 190 14.51 -3.42 -8.57
C THR A 190 14.55 -2.56 -7.31
N LEU A 191 14.36 -1.26 -7.49
CA LEU A 191 14.69 -0.26 -6.47
C LEU A 191 13.62 0.84 -6.43
N VAL A 192 13.39 1.41 -5.25
CA VAL A 192 12.61 2.64 -5.12
C VAL A 192 13.45 3.82 -5.59
N ASP A 193 12.87 4.71 -6.39
CA ASP A 193 13.47 6.01 -6.67
C ASP A 193 13.05 6.99 -5.56
N ALA A 194 13.71 6.87 -4.41
CA ALA A 194 13.37 7.66 -3.22
C ALA A 194 13.44 9.18 -3.49
N ALA A 195 14.33 9.61 -4.38
CA ALA A 195 14.46 11.02 -4.79
C ALA A 195 13.26 11.53 -5.61
N ALA A 196 12.46 10.65 -6.20
CA ALA A 196 11.21 10.99 -6.88
C ALA A 196 10.02 11.16 -5.93
N THR A 197 10.18 10.88 -4.62
CA THR A 197 9.10 11.05 -3.64
C THR A 197 8.66 12.52 -3.55
N ARG A 198 7.36 12.75 -3.69
CA ARG A 198 6.73 14.07 -3.50
C ARG A 198 5.52 13.93 -2.59
N SER A 199 5.55 14.65 -1.47
CA SER A 199 4.41 14.75 -0.56
C SER A 199 3.66 16.06 -0.77
N PHE A 200 2.35 15.98 -0.90
CA PHE A 200 1.42 17.10 -1.04
C PHE A 200 0.30 16.97 -0.01
N PRO A 201 -0.51 18.02 0.25
CA PRO A 201 -1.59 17.94 1.23
C PRO A 201 -2.62 16.83 0.97
N GLU A 202 -2.97 16.59 -0.30
CA GLU A 202 -4.06 15.68 -0.69
C GLU A 202 -3.56 14.39 -1.36
N ASN A 203 -2.27 14.31 -1.68
CA ASN A 203 -1.69 13.17 -2.35
C ASN A 203 -0.20 12.99 -2.03
N LEU A 204 0.26 11.76 -2.20
CA LEU A 204 1.63 11.34 -2.02
C LEU A 204 2.03 10.53 -3.25
N GLU A 205 3.13 10.95 -3.87
CA GLU A 205 3.59 10.43 -5.15
C GLU A 205 4.98 9.80 -4.98
N MET A 206 5.15 8.58 -5.46
CA MET A 206 6.39 7.80 -5.35
C MET A 206 6.65 7.01 -6.62
N GLU A 207 7.90 6.63 -6.86
CA GLU A 207 8.27 5.83 -8.02
C GLU A 207 9.17 4.66 -7.64
N ALA A 208 9.04 3.57 -8.39
CA ALA A 208 9.94 2.44 -8.33
C ALA A 208 10.39 2.02 -9.73
N ARG A 209 11.65 1.63 -9.83
CA ARG A 209 12.24 1.03 -11.01
C ARG A 209 12.21 -0.48 -10.85
N LEU A 210 11.46 -1.16 -11.71
CA LEU A 210 11.28 -2.61 -11.71
C LEU A 210 12.06 -3.20 -12.87
N THR A 211 12.99 -4.12 -12.57
CA THR A 211 13.78 -4.80 -13.61
C THR A 211 13.44 -6.28 -13.62
N PHE A 212 13.23 -6.81 -14.81
CA PHE A 212 12.89 -8.22 -15.03
C PHE A 212 13.91 -8.86 -15.96
N ALA A 213 14.37 -10.06 -15.59
CA ALA A 213 15.09 -10.94 -16.51
C ALA A 213 14.08 -11.54 -17.48
N VAL A 214 14.42 -11.54 -18.76
CA VAL A 214 13.56 -12.05 -19.84
C VAL A 214 14.21 -13.28 -20.46
N SER A 215 13.58 -14.44 -20.29
CA SER A 215 13.96 -15.65 -21.02
C SER A 215 13.26 -15.67 -22.36
N GLU A 216 14.00 -15.99 -23.42
CA GLU A 216 13.50 -16.04 -24.80
C GLU A 216 12.77 -14.74 -25.20
N PRO A 217 13.48 -13.59 -25.25
CA PRO A 217 12.85 -12.32 -25.55
C PRO A 217 12.12 -12.37 -26.90
N GLY A 218 10.86 -11.94 -26.90
CA GLY A 218 10.06 -11.90 -28.12
C GLY A 218 10.54 -10.82 -29.10
N PRO A 219 9.92 -10.72 -30.29
CA PRO A 219 10.37 -9.84 -31.36
C PRO A 219 10.35 -8.36 -30.97
N ILE A 220 9.39 -7.92 -30.16
CA ILE A 220 9.25 -6.51 -29.78
C ILE A 220 10.35 -6.12 -28.79
N ILE A 221 10.50 -6.89 -27.71
CA ILE A 221 11.57 -6.64 -26.72
C ILE A 221 12.94 -6.76 -27.37
N SER A 222 13.15 -7.78 -28.22
CA SER A 222 14.43 -7.96 -28.94
C SER A 222 14.78 -6.80 -29.85
N GLN A 223 13.78 -6.12 -30.42
CA GLN A 223 13.99 -5.00 -31.34
C GLN A 223 14.17 -3.67 -30.60
N ILE A 224 13.45 -3.46 -29.50
CA ILE A 224 13.37 -2.14 -28.84
C ILE A 224 14.35 -2.03 -27.65
N ALA A 225 14.49 -3.08 -26.85
CA ALA A 225 15.30 -3.01 -25.64
C ALA A 225 16.80 -3.02 -26.00
N PRO A 226 17.61 -2.11 -25.43
CA PRO A 226 19.07 -2.14 -25.64
C PRO A 226 19.73 -3.45 -25.17
N GLU A 227 19.20 -4.05 -24.09
CA GLU A 227 19.56 -5.39 -23.63
C GLU A 227 18.27 -6.23 -23.55
N PRO A 228 17.96 -7.05 -24.57
CA PRO A 228 16.70 -7.81 -24.64
C PRO A 228 16.44 -8.75 -23.46
N ARG A 229 17.48 -9.18 -22.73
CA ARG A 229 17.32 -10.07 -21.58
C ARG A 229 17.02 -9.33 -20.28
N LEU A 230 17.00 -7.99 -20.29
CA LEU A 230 16.65 -7.16 -19.14
C LEU A 230 15.64 -6.09 -19.55
N ALA A 231 14.40 -6.26 -19.09
CA ALA A 231 13.34 -5.28 -19.29
C ALA A 231 13.15 -4.47 -18.00
N THR A 232 13.37 -3.16 -18.07
CA THR A 232 13.23 -2.26 -16.92
C THR A 232 12.15 -1.22 -17.16
N PHE A 233 11.29 -1.03 -16.16
CA PHE A 233 10.19 -0.08 -16.19
C PHE A 233 10.21 0.79 -14.94
N THR A 234 9.87 2.07 -15.07
CA THR A 234 9.54 2.92 -13.93
C THR A 234 8.02 2.94 -13.75
N VAL A 235 7.56 2.53 -12.58
CA VAL A 235 6.16 2.54 -12.15
C VAL A 235 5.98 3.68 -11.16
N HIS A 236 4.97 4.49 -11.42
CA HIS A 236 4.52 5.59 -10.58
C HIS A 236 3.41 5.10 -9.66
N HIS A 237 3.47 5.46 -8.38
CA HIS A 237 2.48 5.16 -7.35
C HIS A 237 1.91 6.48 -6.81
N SER A 238 0.60 6.63 -6.89
CA SER A 238 -0.12 7.76 -6.34
C SER A 238 -1.05 7.28 -5.24
N PHE A 239 -0.89 7.87 -4.05
CA PHE A 239 -1.79 7.70 -2.92
C PHE A 239 -2.55 9.01 -2.74
N ILE A 240 -3.87 8.96 -2.79
CA ILE A 240 -4.74 10.14 -2.85
C ILE A 240 -5.71 10.07 -1.67
N GLN A 241 -6.00 11.22 -1.08
CA GLN A 241 -7.00 11.35 -0.03
C GLN A 241 -8.35 10.78 -0.47
N LEU A 242 -9.05 10.10 0.44
CA LEU A 242 -10.46 9.79 0.21
C LEU A 242 -11.29 11.09 0.19
N PRO A 243 -12.32 11.18 -0.65
CA PRO A 243 -13.21 12.33 -0.64
C PRO A 243 -13.95 12.44 0.69
N ASP A 244 -14.41 13.65 1.00
CA ASP A 244 -15.34 13.91 2.09
C ASP A 244 -16.67 13.18 1.89
N ALA A 245 -17.44 13.09 2.98
CA ALA A 245 -18.80 12.59 2.92
C ALA A 245 -19.73 13.53 2.12
N GLY A 246 -20.91 13.05 1.76
CA GLY A 246 -21.95 13.88 1.13
C GLY A 246 -21.98 13.87 -0.39
N TYR A 247 -21.16 13.04 -1.05
CA TYR A 247 -21.37 12.75 -2.47
C TYR A 247 -22.74 12.11 -2.70
N GLN A 248 -23.55 12.75 -3.55
CA GLN A 248 -24.85 12.23 -3.94
C GLN A 248 -24.71 11.31 -5.14
N THR A 249 -24.98 10.03 -4.94
CA THR A 249 -25.00 9.05 -6.04
C THR A 249 -26.19 9.31 -6.96
N ARG A 250 -26.12 8.78 -8.17
CA ARG A 250 -27.22 8.85 -9.14
C ARG A 250 -27.30 7.53 -9.87
N ASP A 251 -28.50 6.99 -10.03
CA ASP A 251 -28.69 5.80 -10.85
C ASP A 251 -28.31 6.10 -12.31
N PHE A 252 -27.73 5.10 -12.95
CA PHE A 252 -27.31 5.15 -14.33
C PHE A 252 -28.51 4.99 -15.27
N ASP A 253 -28.59 5.88 -16.25
CA ASP A 253 -29.55 5.78 -17.35
C ASP A 253 -28.80 5.47 -18.66
N PRO A 254 -29.06 4.32 -19.30
CA PRO A 254 -28.37 3.89 -20.51
C PRO A 254 -28.55 4.84 -21.70
N ARG A 255 -29.55 5.73 -21.68
CA ARG A 255 -29.79 6.71 -22.74
C ARG A 255 -28.82 7.90 -22.71
N THR A 256 -28.04 8.05 -21.65
CA THR A 256 -27.22 9.26 -21.40
C THR A 256 -25.80 9.20 -21.96
N GLY A 257 -25.35 8.03 -22.44
CA GLY A 257 -23.97 7.84 -22.90
C GLY A 257 -22.90 7.94 -21.79
N ALA A 258 -23.32 8.05 -20.53
CA ALA A 258 -22.40 8.13 -19.39
C ALA A 258 -21.75 6.77 -19.09
N PHE A 259 -20.62 6.80 -18.39
CA PHE A 259 -20.04 5.61 -17.79
C PHE A 259 -20.79 5.26 -16.49
N ASN A 260 -20.71 4.00 -16.07
CA ASN A 260 -21.29 3.54 -14.83
C ASN A 260 -20.36 2.65 -14.03
N THR A 261 -20.56 2.66 -12.72
CA THR A 261 -19.97 1.71 -11.78
C THR A 261 -21.07 0.79 -11.26
N VAL A 262 -20.88 -0.52 -11.38
CA VAL A 262 -21.84 -1.52 -10.90
C VAL A 262 -21.52 -1.86 -9.44
N VAL A 263 -22.56 -1.91 -8.61
CA VAL A 263 -22.48 -2.24 -7.19
C VAL A 263 -23.61 -3.21 -6.83
N THR A 264 -23.40 -4.01 -5.80
CA THR A 264 -24.41 -4.89 -5.23
C THR A 264 -24.71 -4.43 -3.81
N ASP A 265 -25.93 -4.00 -3.59
CA ASP A 265 -26.45 -3.53 -2.31
C ASP A 265 -27.17 -4.67 -1.57
N TYR A 266 -26.54 -5.18 -0.52
CA TYR A 266 -27.07 -6.22 0.38
C TYR A 266 -28.06 -5.69 1.43
N SER A 267 -28.23 -4.37 1.51
CA SER A 267 -29.28 -3.72 2.30
C SER A 267 -30.49 -3.29 1.46
N ALA A 268 -30.54 -3.68 0.18
CA ALA A 268 -31.68 -3.36 -0.68
C ALA A 268 -32.98 -4.00 -0.15
N PRO A 269 -34.11 -3.27 -0.15
CA PRO A 269 -35.42 -3.84 0.13
C PRO A 269 -35.77 -5.04 -0.78
N LEU A 270 -36.65 -5.92 -0.32
CA LEU A 270 -37.01 -7.15 -1.03
C LEU A 270 -37.65 -6.92 -2.41
N ASP A 271 -38.28 -5.76 -2.61
CA ASP A 271 -38.94 -5.35 -3.85
C ASP A 271 -38.01 -4.53 -4.77
N GLU A 272 -36.77 -4.26 -4.35
CA GLU A 272 -35.78 -3.53 -5.13
C GLU A 272 -34.66 -4.44 -5.66
N ALA A 273 -34.04 -4.03 -6.77
CA ALA A 273 -32.88 -4.72 -7.32
C ALA A 273 -31.63 -4.47 -6.48
N MET A 274 -31.01 -5.54 -5.96
CA MET A 274 -29.72 -5.46 -5.27
C MET A 274 -28.60 -4.94 -6.18
N VAL A 275 -28.58 -5.36 -7.45
CA VAL A 275 -27.57 -4.91 -8.41
C VAL A 275 -27.96 -3.54 -8.94
N ARG A 276 -27.17 -2.54 -8.60
CA ARG A 276 -27.36 -1.14 -8.97
C ARG A 276 -26.24 -0.71 -9.92
N ARG A 277 -26.58 0.16 -10.87
CA ARG A 277 -25.60 0.84 -11.72
C ARG A 277 -25.62 2.31 -11.36
N LEU A 278 -24.48 2.85 -10.93
CA LEU A 278 -24.34 4.25 -10.55
C LEU A 278 -23.66 5.01 -11.68
N ALA A 279 -24.19 6.17 -12.04
CA ALA A 279 -23.59 7.04 -13.05
C ALA A 279 -22.28 7.63 -12.53
N ASN A 280 -21.21 7.49 -13.32
CA ASN A 280 -19.94 8.17 -13.06
C ASN A 280 -20.05 9.62 -13.52
N ARG A 281 -19.83 10.57 -12.61
CA ARG A 281 -19.98 12.00 -12.88
C ARG A 281 -19.10 12.82 -11.95
N PHE A 282 -18.78 14.04 -12.38
CA PHE A 282 -18.17 15.04 -11.51
C PHE A 282 -19.17 15.51 -10.43
N ARG A 283 -18.68 15.75 -9.22
CA ARG A 283 -19.43 16.41 -8.14
C ARG A 283 -19.49 17.90 -8.44
N LEU A 284 -20.55 18.34 -9.12
CA LEU A 284 -20.74 19.75 -9.47
C LEU A 284 -21.82 20.37 -8.60
N VAL A 285 -21.45 21.45 -7.91
CA VAL A 285 -22.37 22.28 -7.11
C VAL A 285 -22.64 23.56 -7.88
N LYS A 286 -23.91 23.85 -8.18
CA LYS A 286 -24.30 25.11 -8.81
C LYS A 286 -24.06 26.28 -7.85
N THR A 287 -23.59 27.41 -8.38
CA THR A 287 -23.56 28.68 -7.64
C THR A 287 -24.96 29.23 -7.36
N ASP A 288 -25.90 29.07 -8.31
CA ASP A 288 -27.34 29.27 -8.11
C ASP A 288 -28.09 27.92 -8.20
N PRO A 289 -28.53 27.35 -7.06
CA PRO A 289 -29.25 26.09 -7.04
C PRO A 289 -30.61 26.11 -7.75
N ALA A 290 -31.27 27.28 -7.84
CA ALA A 290 -32.60 27.43 -8.42
C ALA A 290 -32.57 27.67 -9.94
N ALA A 291 -31.44 28.17 -10.46
CA ALA A 291 -31.30 28.41 -11.89
C ALA A 291 -31.31 27.11 -12.70
N ALA A 292 -31.99 27.10 -13.86
CA ALA A 292 -31.97 25.97 -14.79
C ALA A 292 -30.53 25.64 -15.24
N ARG A 293 -29.73 26.66 -15.54
CA ARG A 293 -28.30 26.58 -15.85
C ARG A 293 -27.55 27.55 -14.94
N SER A 294 -26.41 27.11 -14.40
CA SER A 294 -25.58 27.89 -13.47
C SER A 294 -24.11 27.61 -13.75
N THR A 295 -23.24 28.55 -13.38
CA THR A 295 -21.82 28.22 -13.15
C THR A 295 -21.71 27.29 -11.95
N VAL A 296 -20.54 26.66 -11.79
CA VAL A 296 -20.25 25.74 -10.70
C VAL A 296 -19.30 26.39 -9.69
N VAL A 297 -19.45 26.04 -8.42
CA VAL A 297 -18.60 26.54 -7.32
C VAL A 297 -17.15 26.15 -7.56
N GLU A 298 -16.92 24.90 -7.98
CA GLU A 298 -15.60 24.37 -8.33
C GLU A 298 -15.58 23.93 -9.79
N PRO A 299 -14.98 24.72 -10.70
CA PRO A 299 -14.82 24.36 -12.10
C PRO A 299 -13.88 23.16 -12.27
N ILE A 300 -14.17 22.31 -13.25
CA ILE A 300 -13.27 21.22 -13.63
C ILE A 300 -12.12 21.80 -14.44
N VAL A 301 -10.89 21.61 -13.96
CA VAL A 301 -9.66 22.01 -14.66
C VAL A 301 -8.96 20.76 -15.16
N PHE A 302 -8.76 20.67 -16.47
CA PHE A 302 -7.96 19.62 -17.09
C PHE A 302 -6.55 20.13 -17.34
N TYR A 303 -5.57 19.45 -16.76
CA TYR A 303 -4.16 19.63 -17.10
C TYR A 303 -3.81 18.63 -18.19
N VAL A 304 -3.30 19.14 -19.31
CA VAL A 304 -2.85 18.30 -20.44
C VAL A 304 -1.34 18.31 -20.43
N ASP A 305 -0.74 17.12 -20.38
CA ASP A 305 0.70 16.97 -20.50
C ASP A 305 1.18 17.59 -21.82
N ARG A 306 2.35 18.24 -21.80
CA ARG A 306 2.89 18.94 -22.96
C ARG A 306 3.44 17.98 -24.02
N ALA A 307 3.78 16.74 -23.64
CA ALA A 307 4.17 15.62 -24.51
C ALA A 307 4.34 14.34 -23.69
#